data_AF-A0A7L1EN94-F1
#
_entry.id   AF-A0A7L1EN94-F1
#
_cell.length_a   1.000
_cell.length_b   1.000
_cell.length_c   1.000
_cell.angle_alpha   90.00
_cell.angle_beta   90.00
_cell.angle_gamma   90.00
#
_symmetry.space_group_name_H-M   'P 1'
#
loop_
_entity.id
_entity.type
_entity.pdbx_description
1 polymer ?
#
loop_
_entity_poly.entity_id
_entity_poly.type
_entity_poly.pdbx_seq_one_letter_code
_entity_poly.pdbx_strand_id
1 'polypeptide(L)' 'RPGSRRCGRCLITFPDAAFAARHAKRQHPRDFAAAALRGALFVCFVCARPFASSPALLRHQRGHAPSPKKPAPKTAP' A
#
# COMPACT_ATOMS: atom_id res chain seq x y z
N ARG A 1 -4.65 14.38 -7.15
CA ARG A 1 -4.71 13.88 -8.54
C ARG A 1 -3.44 13.07 -8.81
N PRO A 2 -3.53 11.75 -9.07
CA PRO A 2 -2.38 11.00 -9.57
C PRO A 2 -1.89 11.66 -10.87
N GLY A 3 -0.58 11.84 -11.04
CA GLY A 3 0.00 12.49 -12.22
C GLY A 3 0.12 14.03 -12.16
N SER A 4 -0.18 14.66 -11.02
CA SER A 4 0.05 16.10 -10.86
C SER A 4 1.51 16.40 -10.54
N ARG A 5 2.15 17.23 -11.37
CA ARG A 5 3.47 17.83 -11.12
C ARG A 5 3.48 18.85 -9.97
N ARG A 6 2.32 19.15 -9.40
CA ARG A 6 2.16 20.14 -8.33
C ARG A 6 1.75 19.46 -7.03
N CYS A 7 2.35 19.88 -5.92
CA CYS A 7 1.93 19.46 -4.58
C CYS A 7 0.51 19.98 -4.29
N GLY A 8 -0.38 19.10 -3.82
CA GLY A 8 -1.77 19.49 -3.51
C GLY A 8 -1.93 20.34 -2.24
N ARG A 9 -0.91 20.44 -1.39
CA ARG A 9 -0.95 21.19 -0.11
C ARG A 9 -0.25 22.54 -0.21
N CYS A 10 1.01 22.56 -0.64
CA CYS A 10 1.82 23.77 -0.74
C CYS A 10 1.88 24.37 -2.15
N LEU A 11 1.26 23.73 -3.15
CA LEU A 11 1.17 24.22 -4.53
C LEU A 11 2.52 24.43 -5.25
N ILE A 12 3.62 23.96 -4.67
CA ILE A 12 4.94 23.90 -5.32
C ILE A 12 4.84 23.05 -6.56
N THR A 13 5.35 23.57 -7.67
CA THR A 13 5.40 22.88 -8.97
C THR A 13 6.76 22.24 -9.15
N PHE A 14 6.76 20.96 -9.50
CA PHE A 14 7.93 20.12 -9.72
C PHE A 14 8.08 19.80 -11.20
N PRO A 15 9.29 19.45 -11.66
CA PRO A 15 9.50 19.03 -13.04
C PRO A 15 8.79 17.72 -13.38
N ASP A 16 8.63 16.83 -12.38
CA ASP A 16 8.04 15.50 -12.53
C ASP A 16 7.07 15.18 -11.36
N ALA A 17 6.03 14.41 -11.65
CA ALA A 17 5.12 13.84 -10.66
C ALA A 17 5.82 12.93 -9.64
N ALA A 18 6.89 12.22 -10.02
CA ALA A 18 7.69 11.41 -9.10
C ALA A 18 8.37 12.29 -8.04
N PHE A 19 8.86 13.46 -8.42
CA PHE A 19 9.45 14.43 -7.49
C PHE A 19 8.39 15.03 -6.56
N ALA A 20 7.23 15.40 -7.11
CA ALA A 20 6.09 15.87 -6.32
C ALA A 20 5.63 14.81 -5.30
N ALA A 21 5.58 13.54 -5.69
CA ALA A 21 5.23 12.43 -4.80
C ALA A 21 6.27 12.23 -3.70
N ARG A 22 7.57 12.31 -4.02
CA ARG A 22 8.65 12.22 -3.02
C ARG A 22 8.62 13.39 -2.04
N HIS A 23 8.35 14.60 -2.54
CA HIS A 23 8.12 15.78 -1.69
C HIS A 23 6.94 15.56 -0.75
N ALA A 24 5.78 15.17 -1.28
CA ALA A 24 4.58 14.94 -0.47
C ALA A 24 4.80 13.84 0.59
N LYS A 25 5.48 12.75 0.24
CA LYS A 25 5.83 11.67 1.18
C LYS A 25 6.68 12.16 2.35
N ARG A 26 7.58 13.12 2.13
CA ARG A 26 8.49 13.65 3.16
C ARG A 26 7.87 14.78 3.98
N GLN A 27 7.24 15.75 3.32
CA GLN A 27 6.75 16.99 3.96
C GLN A 27 5.29 16.91 4.40
N HIS A 28 4.49 16.03 3.78
CA HIS A 28 3.07 15.88 4.04
C HIS A 28 2.67 14.41 4.19
N PRO A 29 3.26 13.67 5.15
CA PRO A 29 3.06 12.22 5.27
C PRO A 29 1.59 11.85 5.50
N ARG A 30 0.85 12.65 6.27
CA ARG A 30 -0.60 12.45 6.52
C ARG A 30 -1.43 12.62 5.25
N ASP A 31 -1.20 13.68 4.49
CA ASP A 31 -1.92 13.92 3.23
C ASP A 31 -1.55 12.90 2.17
N PHE A 32 -0.27 12.50 2.12
CA PHE A 32 0.20 11.45 1.23
C PHE A 32 -0.48 10.10 1.55
N ALA A 33 -0.55 9.72 2.82
CA ALA A 33 -1.26 8.53 3.26
C ALA A 33 -2.76 8.62 2.95
N ALA A 34 -3.42 9.73 3.28
CA ALA A 34 -4.84 9.94 2.99
C ALA A 34 -5.11 9.86 1.48
N ALA A 35 -4.27 10.45 0.65
CA ALA A 35 -4.39 10.37 -0.81
C ALA A 35 -4.16 8.95 -1.35
N ALA A 36 -3.21 8.20 -0.78
CA ALA A 36 -2.96 6.80 -1.16
C ALA A 36 -4.11 5.86 -0.73
N LEU A 37 -4.86 6.24 0.31
CA LEU A 37 -6.02 5.51 0.80
C LEU A 37 -7.34 5.99 0.21
N ARG A 38 -7.37 7.09 -0.57
CA ARG A 38 -8.61 7.56 -1.22
C ARG A 38 -9.14 6.49 -2.18
N GLY A 39 -10.29 5.92 -1.83
CA GLY A 39 -10.95 4.86 -2.60
C GLY A 39 -10.47 3.44 -2.27
N ALA A 40 -9.52 3.28 -1.35
CA ALA A 40 -9.17 1.97 -0.80
C ALA A 40 -10.09 1.63 0.36
N LEU A 41 -10.81 0.52 0.25
CA LEU A 41 -11.73 0.03 1.29
C LEU A 41 -11.11 -1.13 2.09
N PHE A 42 -10.04 -1.73 1.58
CA PHE A 42 -9.44 -2.94 2.13
C PHE A 42 -7.93 -2.76 2.25
N VAL A 43 -7.34 -3.15 3.37
CA VAL A 43 -5.90 -3.04 3.63
C VAL A 43 -5.35 -4.40 4.04
N CYS A 44 -4.21 -4.78 3.46
CA CYS A 44 -3.52 -6.01 3.85
C CYS A 44 -2.87 -5.82 5.23
N PHE A 45 -3.24 -6.66 6.20
CA PHE A 45 -2.64 -6.60 7.54
C PHE A 45 -1.16 -7.02 7.60
N VAL A 46 -0.66 -7.75 6.59
CA VAL A 46 0.73 -8.21 6.55
C VAL A 46 1.69 -7.12 6.08
N CYS A 47 1.30 -6.35 5.05
CA CYS A 47 2.19 -5.38 4.40
C CYS A 47 1.61 -3.96 4.25
N ALA A 48 0.45 -3.71 4.86
CA ALA A 48 -0.28 -2.44 4.80
C ALA A 48 -0.65 -1.94 3.38
N ARG A 49 -0.56 -2.80 2.35
CA ARG A 49 -0.96 -2.41 0.99
C ARG A 49 -2.48 -2.19 0.91
N PRO A 50 -2.93 -1.05 0.36
CA PRO A 50 -4.35 -0.77 0.15
C PRO A 50 -4.90 -1.37 -1.15
N PHE A 51 -6.18 -1.73 -1.14
CA PHE A 51 -6.92 -2.32 -2.26
C PHE A 51 -8.32 -1.70 -2.37
N ALA A 52 -8.79 -1.51 -3.60
CA ALA A 52 -10.11 -0.97 -3.90
C ALA A 52 -11.26 -1.99 -3.74
N SER A 53 -10.95 -3.29 -3.65
CA SER A 53 -11.96 -4.35 -3.52
C SER A 53 -11.46 -5.54 -2.71
N SER A 54 -12.40 -6.22 -2.04
CA SER A 54 -12.14 -7.44 -1.26
C SER A 54 -11.51 -8.56 -2.11
N PRO A 55 -12.02 -8.89 -3.33
CA PRO A 55 -11.41 -9.93 -4.15
C PRO A 55 -9.95 -9.66 -4.54
N ALA A 56 -9.59 -8.38 -4.76
CA ALA A 56 -8.21 -7.99 -5.04
C ALA A 56 -7.30 -8.20 -3.82
N LEU A 57 -7.78 -7.83 -2.62
CA LEU A 57 -7.07 -8.10 -1.36
C LEU A 57 -6.88 -9.61 -1.14
N LEU A 58 -7.94 -10.41 -1.29
CA LEU A 58 -7.89 -11.86 -1.08
C LEU A 58 -6.91 -12.56 -2.03
N ARG A 59 -6.86 -12.15 -3.31
CA ARG A 59 -5.86 -12.65 -4.25
C ARG A 59 -4.44 -12.26 -3.84
N HIS A 60 -4.25 -11.03 -3.35
CA HIS A 60 -2.95 -10.58 -2.85
C HIS A 60 -2.49 -11.37 -1.64
N GLN A 61 -3.37 -11.64 -0.66
CA GLN A 61 -3.02 -12.34 0.57
C GLN A 61 -2.53 -13.76 0.34
N ARG A 62 -3.00 -14.44 -0.72
CA ARG A 62 -2.49 -15.76 -1.11
C ARG A 62 -1.00 -15.75 -1.42
N GLY A 63 -0.44 -14.62 -1.86
CA GLY A 63 1.01 -14.47 -2.07
C GLY A 63 1.82 -14.40 -0.77
N HIS A 64 1.18 -14.15 0.38
CA HIS A 64 1.81 -14.23 1.70
C HIS A 64 1.74 -15.61 2.32
N ALA A 65 1.03 -16.56 1.69
CA ALA A 65 0.90 -17.91 2.23
C ALA A 65 2.30 -18.51 2.41
N PRO A 66 2.75 -18.77 3.64
CA PRO A 66 3.94 -19.59 3.82
C PRO A 66 3.64 -20.96 3.23
N SER A 67 4.55 -21.49 2.41
CA SER A 67 4.43 -22.86 1.88
C SER A 67 4.01 -23.79 3.03
N PRO A 68 3.05 -24.70 2.83
CA PRO A 68 2.65 -25.62 3.87
C PRO A 68 3.89 -26.41 4.29
N LYS A 69 4.45 -26.08 5.45
CA LYS A 69 5.37 -27.00 6.12
C LYS A 69 4.53 -28.24 6.38
N LYS A 70 4.88 -29.34 5.72
CA LYS A 70 4.27 -30.66 5.95
C LYS A 70 4.18 -30.87 7.47
N PRO A 71 3.02 -31.26 8.03
CA PRO A 71 2.96 -31.57 9.45
C PRO A 71 3.97 -32.68 9.72
N ALA A 72 4.96 -32.39 10.56
CA ALA A 72 5.90 -33.39 11.04
C ALA A 72 5.11 -34.50 11.74
N PRO A 73 5.41 -35.79 11.49
CA PRO A 73 4.73 -36.88 12.16
C PRO A 73 4.97 -36.76 13.66
N LYS A 74 3.89 -36.68 14.44
CA LYS A 74 3.95 -36.75 15.90
C LYS A 74 4.36 -38.18 16.26
N THR A 75 5.62 -38.38 16.65
CA THR A 75 6.06 -39.58 17.34
C THR A 75 5.45 -39.56 18.75
N ALA A 76 4.53 -40.49 19.02
CA ALA A 76 3.98 -40.70 20.35
C ALA A 76 4.91 -41.64 21.16
N PRO A 77 5.08 -41.45 22.48
CA PRO A 77 5.72 -42.42 23.36
C PRO A 77 4.85 -43.64 23.63
#